data_AF-A0A2J6JB90-F1
#
_entry.id   AF-A0A2J6JB90-F1
#
_cell.length_a   1.000
_cell.length_b   1.000
_cell.length_c   1.000
_cell.angle_alpha   90.00
_cell.angle_beta   90.00
_cell.angle_gamma   90.00
#
_symmetry.space_group_name_H-M   'P 1'
#
loop_
_entity.id
_entity.type
_entity.pdbx_description
1 polymer ?
#
loop_
_entity_poly.entity_id
_entity_poly.type
_entity_poly.pdbx_seq_one_letter_code
_entity_poly.pdbx_strand_id
1 'polypeptide(L)'
;MKKRIALLVFGLCAVLAVGCAPTTRPVSELPVEPVILSHLGDTQKRSYVAGVKQNLRHLLATAGDLASRNKPAPLSQLASQAQKYIETYVRPAIADPTLSEDLETRMEVAKVHLLVGYVYARCGTTKQAGKDVELFKRRYADDPAVLSSALDRNDFDADNLGQALQTLERLLGRG
;
A
#
# COMPACT_ATOMS: atom_id res chain seq x y z
N MET A 1 70.30 2.74 -15.42
CA MET A 1 69.35 3.80 -14.98
C MET A 1 67.96 3.54 -15.56
N LYS A 2 66.90 3.70 -14.74
CA LYS A 2 65.46 3.74 -15.09
C LYS A 2 64.86 2.38 -15.53
N LYS A 3 64.54 1.40 -14.67
CA LYS A 3 63.56 1.43 -13.55
C LYS A 3 62.34 2.34 -13.77
N ARG A 4 61.72 2.42 -14.97
CA ARG A 4 60.50 3.26 -15.17
C ARG A 4 59.48 2.76 -16.20
N ILE A 5 59.51 1.49 -16.62
CA ILE A 5 58.50 0.98 -17.60
C ILE A 5 57.49 0.02 -16.97
N ALA A 6 57.80 -0.59 -15.82
CA ALA A 6 56.89 -1.52 -15.15
C ALA A 6 55.75 -0.86 -14.34
N LEU A 7 55.66 0.47 -14.29
CA LEU A 7 54.74 1.20 -13.41
C LEU A 7 53.53 1.84 -14.12
N LEU A 8 53.41 1.67 -15.44
CA LEU A 8 52.27 2.18 -16.23
C LEU A 8 51.26 1.09 -16.62
N VAL A 9 51.60 -0.20 -16.45
CA VAL A 9 50.71 -1.32 -16.80
C VAL A 9 49.86 -1.78 -15.60
N PHE A 10 50.21 -1.36 -14.38
CA PHE A 10 49.46 -1.70 -13.16
C PHE A 10 48.39 -0.65 -12.79
N GLY A 11 48.41 0.53 -13.43
CA GLY A 11 47.52 1.66 -13.14
C GLY A 11 46.25 1.74 -13.99
N LEU A 12 46.05 0.82 -14.95
CA LEU A 12 44.91 0.86 -15.89
C LEU A 12 43.92 -0.30 -15.72
N CYS A 13 44.15 -1.21 -14.76
CA CYS A 13 43.24 -2.32 -14.43
C CYS A 13 42.44 -2.09 -13.13
N ALA A 14 42.57 -0.92 -12.48
CA ALA A 14 41.94 -0.63 -11.20
C ALA A 14 40.77 0.37 -11.27
N VAL A 15 40.37 0.79 -12.48
CA VAL A 15 39.23 1.70 -12.68
C VAL A 15 38.31 1.05 -13.69
N LEU A 16 37.02 0.93 -13.33
CA LEU A 16 35.91 0.36 -14.11
C LEU A 16 35.49 -1.09 -13.78
N ALA A 17 35.96 -1.66 -12.68
CA ALA A 17 35.15 -2.61 -11.90
C ALA A 17 34.11 -1.88 -11.01
N VAL A 18 33.52 -0.78 -11.52
CA VAL A 18 32.27 -0.25 -10.96
C VAL A 18 31.16 -1.14 -11.50
N GLY A 19 31.16 -2.39 -11.03
CA GLY A 19 29.95 -3.15 -11.00
C GLY A 19 28.94 -2.31 -10.23
N CYS A 20 27.87 -1.91 -10.90
CA CYS A 20 26.63 -1.58 -10.24
C CYS A 20 26.25 -2.81 -9.40
N ALA A 21 26.74 -2.89 -8.18
CA ALA A 21 26.03 -3.62 -7.15
C ALA A 21 24.63 -2.99 -7.17
N PRO A 22 23.55 -3.76 -7.43
CA PRO A 22 22.24 -3.23 -7.16
C PRO A 22 22.29 -2.85 -5.70
N THR A 23 22.26 -1.54 -5.43
CA THR A 23 22.06 -1.04 -4.10
C THR A 23 20.72 -1.65 -3.72
N THR A 24 20.75 -2.76 -2.99
CA THR A 24 19.67 -3.18 -2.14
C THR A 24 19.58 -2.06 -1.12
N ARG A 25 18.94 -0.95 -1.53
CA ARG A 25 18.39 -0.01 -0.58
C ARG A 25 17.55 -0.92 0.32
N PRO A 26 17.85 -1.00 1.62
CA PRO A 26 16.95 -1.67 2.53
C PRO A 26 15.58 -1.04 2.27
N VAL A 27 14.56 -1.91 2.11
CA VAL A 27 13.16 -1.50 2.05
C VAL A 27 13.01 -0.42 3.10
N SER A 28 12.76 0.81 2.65
CA SER A 28 12.70 1.99 3.50
C SER A 28 11.87 1.62 4.71
N GLU A 29 12.51 1.49 5.88
CA GLU A 29 11.80 1.34 7.14
C GLU A 29 10.82 2.50 7.17
N LEU A 30 9.51 2.22 7.08
CA LEU A 30 8.47 3.26 7.02
C LEU A 30 8.62 4.16 8.26
N PRO A 31 9.18 5.38 8.17
CA PRO A 31 9.52 6.15 9.35
C PRO A 31 8.66 7.42 9.36
N VAL A 32 7.54 7.39 10.06
CA VAL A 32 6.86 8.61 10.52
C VAL A 32 6.25 8.30 11.88
N GLU A 33 6.41 9.16 12.87
CA GLU A 33 5.64 9.01 14.11
C GLU A 33 4.12 9.04 13.80
N PRO A 34 3.28 8.31 14.55
CA PRO A 34 1.84 8.33 14.31
C PRO A 34 1.32 9.77 14.38
N VAL A 35 0.83 10.27 13.24
CA VAL A 35 0.29 11.63 13.14
C VAL A 35 -1.07 11.66 13.86
N ILE A 36 -1.20 12.54 14.84
CA ILE A 36 -2.47 12.76 15.54
C ILE A 36 -3.40 13.55 14.62
N LEU A 37 -4.29 12.85 13.90
CA LEU A 37 -5.20 13.44 12.91
C LEU A 37 -6.09 14.53 13.50
N SER A 38 -6.48 14.45 14.77
CA SER A 38 -7.36 15.43 15.41
C SER A 38 -6.78 16.85 15.48
N HIS A 39 -5.47 17.03 15.31
CA HIS A 39 -4.82 18.34 15.30
C HIS A 39 -4.57 18.89 13.88
N LEU A 40 -4.87 18.10 12.84
CA LEU A 40 -4.70 18.52 11.45
C LEU A 40 -5.93 19.30 10.97
N GLY A 41 -5.70 20.33 10.15
CA GLY A 41 -6.77 20.96 9.38
C GLY A 41 -7.22 20.10 8.21
N ASP A 42 -8.40 20.37 7.65
CA ASP A 42 -9.04 19.53 6.63
C ASP A 42 -8.15 19.25 5.42
N THR A 43 -7.46 20.27 4.90
CA THR A 43 -6.52 20.12 3.77
C THR A 43 -5.38 19.15 4.09
N GLN A 44 -4.86 19.19 5.32
CA GLN A 44 -3.81 18.29 5.78
C GLN A 44 -4.33 16.86 5.94
N LYS A 45 -5.55 16.68 6.46
CA LYS A 45 -6.19 15.37 6.56
C LYS A 45 -6.46 14.75 5.18
N ARG A 46 -6.93 15.54 4.21
CA ARG A 46 -7.10 15.08 2.81
C ARG A 46 -5.77 14.64 2.21
N SER A 47 -4.71 15.42 2.42
CA SER A 47 -3.35 15.09 1.98
C SER A 47 -2.84 13.81 2.65
N TYR A 48 -3.15 13.63 3.92
CA TYR A 48 -2.84 12.40 4.67
C TYR A 48 -3.56 11.18 4.06
N VAL A 49 -4.87 11.27 3.81
CA VAL A 49 -5.65 10.19 3.17
C VAL A 49 -5.06 9.83 1.81
N ALA A 50 -4.70 10.81 0.99
CA ALA A 50 -4.08 10.58 -0.30
C ALA A 50 -2.73 9.84 -0.18
N GLY A 51 -1.87 10.23 0.77
CA GLY A 51 -0.61 9.56 1.04
C GLY A 51 -0.79 8.12 1.54
N VAL A 52 -1.76 7.90 2.44
CA VAL A 52 -2.12 6.56 2.91
C VAL A 52 -2.61 5.68 1.76
N LYS A 53 -3.49 6.20 0.91
CA LYS A 53 -3.98 5.50 -0.29
C LYS A 53 -2.82 5.06 -1.19
N GLN A 54 -1.89 5.96 -1.47
CA GLN A 54 -0.73 5.67 -2.31
C GLN A 54 0.15 4.54 -1.72
N ASN A 55 0.43 4.58 -0.41
CA ASN A 55 1.20 3.53 0.24
C ASN A 55 0.49 2.18 0.23
N LEU A 56 -0.83 2.15 0.42
CA LEU A 56 -1.61 0.92 0.30
C LEU A 56 -1.55 0.33 -1.12
N ARG A 57 -1.61 1.17 -2.16
CA ARG A 57 -1.42 0.71 -3.55
C ARG A 57 -0.04 0.09 -3.74
N HIS A 58 1.01 0.69 -3.20
CA HIS A 58 2.36 0.12 -3.24
C HIS A 58 2.46 -1.23 -2.51
N LEU A 59 1.84 -1.35 -1.33
CA LEU A 59 1.77 -2.62 -0.60
C LEU A 59 1.01 -3.69 -1.40
N LEU A 60 -0.12 -3.34 -2.03
CA LEU A 60 -0.91 -4.24 -2.85
C LEU A 60 -0.13 -4.75 -4.07
N ALA A 61 0.54 -3.85 -4.78
CA ALA A 61 1.38 -4.20 -5.92
C ALA A 61 2.54 -5.13 -5.50
N THR A 62 3.23 -4.79 -4.40
CA THR A 62 4.32 -5.61 -3.86
C THR A 62 3.83 -7.00 -3.46
N ALA A 63 2.66 -7.09 -2.81
CA ALA A 63 2.05 -8.37 -2.46
C ALA A 63 1.71 -9.20 -3.71
N GLY A 64 1.21 -8.56 -4.77
CA GLY A 64 0.95 -9.23 -6.05
C GLY A 64 2.21 -9.78 -6.71
N ASP A 65 3.31 -9.01 -6.69
CA ASP A 65 4.60 -9.44 -7.23
C ASP A 65 5.21 -10.60 -6.44
N LEU A 66 5.10 -10.58 -5.11
CA LEU A 66 5.60 -11.66 -4.26
C LEU A 66 4.76 -12.94 -4.41
N ALA A 67 3.44 -12.80 -4.50
CA ALA A 67 2.51 -13.91 -4.71
C ALA A 67 2.74 -14.59 -6.06
N SER A 68 2.88 -13.82 -7.15
CA SER A 68 3.14 -14.38 -8.49
C SER A 68 4.46 -15.14 -8.61
N ARG A 69 5.45 -14.79 -7.78
CA ARG A 69 6.75 -15.45 -7.71
C ARG A 69 6.80 -16.61 -6.72
N ASN A 70 5.67 -16.99 -6.11
CA ASN A 70 5.58 -18.04 -5.08
C ASN A 70 6.61 -17.85 -3.95
N LYS A 71 6.72 -16.63 -3.41
CA LYS A 71 7.66 -16.28 -2.33
C LYS A 71 6.93 -16.19 -0.97
N PRO A 72 6.64 -17.31 -0.28
CA PRO A 72 5.82 -17.32 0.92
C PRO A 72 6.47 -16.59 2.10
N ALA A 73 7.78 -16.73 2.31
CA ALA A 73 8.46 -16.07 3.42
C ALA A 73 8.47 -14.53 3.29
N PRO A 74 8.86 -13.95 2.15
CA PRO A 74 8.69 -12.52 1.91
C PRO A 74 7.24 -12.03 2.01
N LEU A 75 6.28 -12.82 1.55
CA LEU A 75 4.86 -12.45 1.62
C LEU A 75 4.37 -12.37 3.07
N SER A 76 4.78 -13.31 3.93
CA SER A 76 4.48 -13.28 5.37
C SER A 76 5.11 -12.08 6.08
N GLN A 77 6.35 -11.72 5.72
CA GLN A 77 7.00 -10.52 6.23
C GLN A 77 6.26 -9.25 5.80
N LEU A 78 5.86 -9.16 4.54
CA LEU A 78 5.05 -8.06 4.03
C LEU A 78 3.70 -7.98 4.74
N ALA A 79 3.05 -9.11 5.02
CA ALA A 79 1.78 -9.15 5.74
C ALA A 79 1.90 -8.52 7.14
N SER A 80 2.98 -8.81 7.87
CA SER A 80 3.27 -8.21 9.17
C SER A 80 3.52 -6.70 9.08
N GLN A 81 4.30 -6.27 8.08
CA GLN A 81 4.55 -4.84 7.82
C GLN A 81 3.27 -4.10 7.44
N ALA A 82 2.45 -4.68 6.56
CA ALA A 82 1.17 -4.14 6.16
C ALA A 82 0.23 -4.01 7.36
N GLN A 83 0.13 -5.04 8.21
CA GLN A 83 -0.66 -4.99 9.44
C GLN A 83 -0.23 -3.82 10.33
N LYS A 84 1.08 -3.66 10.57
CA LYS A 84 1.58 -2.55 11.39
C LYS A 84 1.24 -1.19 10.75
N TYR A 85 1.45 -1.06 9.45
CA TYR A 85 1.12 0.17 8.72
C TYR A 85 -0.38 0.50 8.79
N ILE A 86 -1.23 -0.50 8.57
CA ILE A 86 -2.68 -0.34 8.60
C ILE A 86 -3.15 0.11 9.96
N GLU A 87 -2.71 -0.54 11.03
CA GLU A 87 -3.12 -0.17 12.39
C GLU A 87 -2.59 1.21 12.82
N THR A 88 -1.36 1.56 12.42
CA THR A 88 -0.75 2.84 12.82
C THR A 88 -1.27 4.04 12.03
N TYR A 89 -1.49 3.91 10.72
CA TYR A 89 -1.76 5.06 9.85
C TYR A 89 -3.12 5.01 9.16
N VAL A 90 -3.60 3.81 8.80
CA VAL A 90 -4.84 3.69 8.04
C VAL A 90 -6.07 3.72 8.94
N ARG A 91 -6.04 2.97 10.06
CA ARG A 91 -7.16 2.91 11.00
C ARG A 91 -7.55 4.27 11.56
N PRO A 92 -6.61 5.16 11.96
CA PRO A 92 -6.97 6.51 12.37
C PRO A 92 -7.72 7.30 11.28
N ALA A 93 -7.27 7.24 10.02
CA ALA A 93 -7.94 7.93 8.92
C ALA A 93 -9.35 7.39 8.65
N ILE A 94 -9.51 6.06 8.71
CA ILE A 94 -10.83 5.43 8.57
C ILE A 94 -11.74 5.80 9.75
N ALA A 95 -11.21 5.99 10.95
CA ALA A 95 -12.00 6.27 12.15
C ALA A 95 -12.29 7.77 12.38
N ASP A 96 -11.62 8.69 11.68
CA ASP A 96 -11.82 10.12 11.86
C ASP A 96 -13.20 10.55 11.31
N PRO A 97 -14.12 11.03 12.17
CA PRO A 97 -15.47 11.40 11.75
C PRO A 97 -15.50 12.62 10.82
N THR A 98 -14.54 13.54 10.93
CA THR A 98 -14.49 14.77 10.13
C THR A 98 -14.20 14.48 8.66
N LEU A 99 -13.50 13.38 8.37
CA LEU A 99 -13.25 12.90 7.00
C LEU A 99 -14.51 12.34 6.33
N SER A 100 -15.61 12.15 7.06
CA SER A 100 -16.87 11.63 6.53
C SER A 100 -17.92 12.72 6.24
N GLU A 101 -17.65 13.97 6.63
CA GLU A 101 -18.58 15.10 6.49
C GLU A 101 -18.79 15.52 5.02
N ASP A 102 -17.70 15.56 4.26
CA ASP A 102 -17.69 15.89 2.84
C ASP A 102 -17.74 14.61 1.97
N LEU A 103 -18.56 14.64 0.91
CA LEU A 103 -18.79 13.47 0.05
C LEU A 103 -17.51 13.02 -0.66
N GLU A 104 -16.74 13.94 -1.21
CA GLU A 104 -15.49 13.63 -1.92
C GLU A 104 -14.50 12.95 -0.97
N THR A 105 -14.32 13.53 0.22
CA THR A 105 -13.44 12.99 1.25
C THR A 105 -13.91 11.61 1.74
N ARG A 106 -15.23 11.43 1.93
CA ARG A 106 -15.82 10.13 2.32
C ARG A 106 -15.57 9.05 1.27
N MET A 107 -15.70 9.38 -0.01
CA MET A 107 -15.40 8.46 -1.11
C MET A 107 -13.92 8.06 -1.11
N GLU A 108 -13.00 9.00 -0.85
CA GLU A 108 -11.57 8.70 -0.75
C GLU A 108 -11.23 7.81 0.45
N VAL A 109 -11.87 8.02 1.60
CA VAL A 109 -11.73 7.13 2.77
C VAL A 109 -12.31 5.74 2.47
N ALA A 110 -13.44 5.65 1.76
CA ALA A 110 -14.00 4.37 1.36
C ALA A 110 -13.04 3.58 0.44
N LYS A 111 -12.38 4.25 -0.52
CA LYS A 111 -11.31 3.64 -1.33
C LYS A 111 -10.15 3.13 -0.47
N VAL A 112 -9.68 3.94 0.47
CA VAL A 112 -8.63 3.52 1.42
C VAL A 112 -9.05 2.28 2.20
N HIS A 113 -10.28 2.25 2.70
CA HIS A 113 -10.81 1.12 3.45
C HIS A 113 -10.89 -0.16 2.60
N LEU A 114 -11.35 -0.06 1.36
CA LEU A 114 -11.42 -1.24 0.50
C LEU A 114 -10.02 -1.74 0.08
N LEU A 115 -9.06 -0.83 -0.15
CA LEU A 115 -7.65 -1.19 -0.41
C LEU A 115 -7.06 -2.03 0.72
N VAL A 116 -7.40 -1.74 1.98
CA VAL A 116 -6.96 -2.54 3.14
C VAL A 116 -7.38 -4.00 2.98
N GLY A 117 -8.65 -4.24 2.63
CA GLY A 117 -9.17 -5.59 2.39
C GLY A 117 -8.42 -6.32 1.27
N TYR A 118 -8.12 -5.63 0.17
CA TYR A 118 -7.33 -6.17 -0.93
C TYR A 118 -5.89 -6.51 -0.54
N VAL A 119 -5.21 -5.61 0.21
CA VAL A 119 -3.85 -5.86 0.72
C VAL A 119 -3.84 -7.12 1.59
N TYR A 120 -4.80 -7.25 2.52
CA TYR A 120 -4.90 -8.44 3.35
C TYR A 120 -5.19 -9.70 2.56
N ALA A 121 -6.09 -9.65 1.58
CA ALA A 121 -6.41 -10.80 0.74
C ALA A 121 -5.18 -11.24 -0.06
N ARG A 122 -4.45 -10.28 -0.65
CA ARG A 122 -3.25 -10.55 -1.46
C ARG A 122 -2.09 -11.10 -0.64
N CYS A 123 -1.97 -10.67 0.61
CA CYS A 123 -1.01 -11.20 1.59
C CYS A 123 -1.42 -12.57 2.18
N GLY A 124 -2.57 -13.14 1.79
CA GLY A 124 -3.05 -14.44 2.30
C GLY A 124 -3.72 -14.36 3.69
N THR A 125 -3.95 -13.17 4.21
CA THR A 125 -4.59 -12.93 5.52
C THR A 125 -6.12 -12.80 5.38
N THR A 126 -6.76 -13.82 4.82
CA THR A 126 -8.19 -13.83 4.44
C THR A 126 -9.15 -13.53 5.59
N LYS A 127 -8.83 -13.97 6.81
CA LYS A 127 -9.62 -13.66 8.01
C LYS A 127 -9.69 -12.16 8.28
N GLN A 128 -8.57 -11.46 8.11
CA GLN A 128 -8.51 -10.01 8.35
C GLN A 128 -9.18 -9.25 7.21
N ALA A 129 -8.92 -9.64 5.95
CA ALA A 129 -9.63 -9.12 4.79
C ALA A 129 -11.16 -9.22 4.93
N GLY A 130 -11.67 -10.36 5.42
CA GLY A 130 -13.09 -10.55 5.69
C GLY A 130 -13.64 -9.60 6.75
N LYS A 131 -12.90 -9.32 7.83
CA LYS A 131 -13.32 -8.33 8.83
C LYS A 131 -13.42 -6.93 8.23
N ASP A 132 -12.46 -6.56 7.39
CA ASP A 132 -12.45 -5.27 6.70
C ASP A 132 -13.62 -5.14 5.71
N VAL A 133 -13.97 -6.20 4.99
CA VAL A 133 -15.17 -6.25 4.15
C VAL A 133 -16.44 -6.01 4.97
N GLU A 134 -16.59 -6.71 6.10
CA GLU A 134 -17.76 -6.51 6.98
C GLU A 134 -17.82 -5.08 7.54
N LEU A 135 -16.67 -4.51 7.93
CA LEU A 135 -16.61 -3.14 8.42
C LEU A 135 -16.94 -2.12 7.31
N PHE A 136 -16.48 -2.37 6.08
CA PHE A 136 -16.82 -1.55 4.92
C PHE A 136 -18.32 -1.57 4.67
N LYS A 137 -18.94 -2.76 4.62
CA LYS A 137 -20.38 -2.92 4.39
C LYS A 137 -21.20 -2.20 5.45
N ARG A 138 -20.85 -2.35 6.74
CA ARG A 138 -21.53 -1.65 7.83
C ARG A 138 -21.53 -0.12 7.68
N ARG A 139 -20.54 0.45 6.98
CA ARG A 139 -20.39 1.90 6.82
C ARG A 139 -20.97 2.43 5.52
N TYR A 140 -20.90 1.65 4.45
CA TYR A 140 -21.12 2.16 3.09
C TYR A 140 -22.09 1.32 2.24
N ALA A 141 -22.61 0.18 2.74
CA ALA A 141 -23.50 -0.68 1.93
C ALA A 141 -24.78 0.04 1.48
N ASP A 142 -25.27 0.98 2.29
CA ASP A 142 -26.49 1.74 2.02
C ASP A 142 -26.20 3.13 1.44
N ASP A 143 -24.97 3.43 1.01
CA ASP A 143 -24.59 4.70 0.36
C ASP A 143 -24.32 4.49 -1.14
N PRO A 144 -25.34 4.66 -2.01
CA PRO A 144 -25.19 4.45 -3.45
C PRO A 144 -24.14 5.37 -4.08
N ALA A 145 -24.00 6.60 -3.58
CA ALA A 145 -23.04 7.56 -4.13
C ALA A 145 -21.60 7.10 -3.90
N VAL A 146 -21.32 6.51 -2.73
CA VAL A 146 -20.03 5.87 -2.45
C VAL A 146 -19.85 4.62 -3.31
N LEU A 147 -20.84 3.72 -3.38
CA LEU A 147 -20.70 2.48 -4.14
C LEU A 147 -20.54 2.71 -5.65
N SER A 148 -21.21 3.72 -6.22
CA SER A 148 -21.07 4.09 -7.63
C SER A 148 -19.85 4.95 -7.91
N SER A 149 -19.05 5.30 -6.89
CA SER A 149 -17.87 6.14 -7.08
C SER A 149 -16.90 5.51 -8.06
N ALA A 150 -16.49 6.30 -9.06
CA ALA A 150 -15.53 5.85 -10.06
C ALA A 150 -14.18 5.54 -9.42
N LEU A 151 -13.57 4.46 -9.89
CA LEU A 151 -12.24 4.02 -9.49
C LEU A 151 -11.24 4.20 -10.62
N ASP A 152 -9.98 4.43 -10.22
CA ASP A 152 -8.87 4.19 -11.12
C ASP A 152 -8.71 2.68 -11.26
N ARG A 153 -8.78 2.16 -12.49
CA ARG A 153 -8.63 0.72 -12.77
C ARG A 153 -7.29 0.15 -12.29
N ASN A 154 -6.29 1.01 -12.08
CA ASN A 154 -5.01 0.60 -11.52
C ASN A 154 -5.07 0.28 -10.01
N ASP A 155 -6.11 0.75 -9.32
CA ASP A 155 -6.28 0.54 -7.88
C ASP A 155 -7.02 -0.75 -7.56
N PHE A 156 -8.09 -0.96 -8.30
CA PHE A 156 -9.01 -2.06 -8.17
C PHE A 156 -9.37 -2.43 -9.60
N ASP A 157 -9.23 -3.70 -9.96
CA ASP A 157 -9.63 -4.21 -11.27
C ASP A 157 -11.17 -4.21 -11.38
N ALA A 158 -11.75 -3.01 -11.37
CA ALA A 158 -13.17 -2.70 -11.22
C ALA A 158 -13.43 -1.23 -11.61
N ASP A 159 -14.62 -0.93 -12.11
CA ASP A 159 -14.98 0.43 -12.52
C ASP A 159 -15.47 1.30 -11.36
N ASN A 160 -16.01 0.68 -10.30
CA ASN A 160 -16.55 1.37 -9.13
C ASN A 160 -16.38 0.57 -7.83
N LEU A 161 -16.58 1.24 -6.68
CA LEU A 161 -16.42 0.64 -5.34
C LEU A 161 -17.34 -0.56 -5.11
N GLY A 162 -18.58 -0.53 -5.61
CA GLY A 162 -19.51 -1.66 -5.49
C GLY A 162 -18.99 -2.91 -6.19
N GLN A 163 -18.47 -2.76 -7.41
CA GLN A 163 -17.85 -3.87 -8.15
C GLN A 163 -16.56 -4.35 -7.47
N ALA A 164 -15.72 -3.44 -6.98
CA ALA A 164 -14.50 -3.80 -6.25
C ALA A 164 -14.83 -4.59 -4.97
N LEU A 165 -15.88 -4.21 -4.24
CA LEU A 165 -16.36 -4.94 -3.07
C LEU A 165 -16.77 -6.37 -3.44
N GLN A 166 -17.60 -6.53 -4.49
CA GLN A 166 -18.02 -7.85 -4.95
C GLN A 166 -16.85 -8.73 -5.39
N THR A 167 -15.86 -8.15 -6.07
CA THR A 167 -14.65 -8.85 -6.48
C THR A 167 -13.85 -9.32 -5.26
N LEU A 168 -13.69 -8.46 -4.24
CA LEU A 168 -13.05 -8.84 -2.99
C LEU A 168 -13.82 -9.95 -2.26
N GLU A 169 -15.15 -9.87 -2.18
CA GLU A 169 -15.99 -10.92 -1.58
C GLU A 169 -15.82 -12.26 -2.30
N ARG A 170 -15.75 -12.25 -3.64
CA ARG A 170 -15.49 -13.45 -4.45
C ARG A 170 -14.10 -14.04 -4.18
N LEU A 171 -13.06 -13.21 -4.08
CA LEU A 171 -11.70 -13.65 -3.71
C LEU A 171 -11.66 -14.32 -2.33
N LEU A 172 -12.57 -13.94 -1.43
CA LEU A 172 -12.68 -14.49 -0.08
C LEU A 172 -13.65 -15.68 0.02
N GLY A 173 -14.30 -16.08 -1.08
CA GLY A 173 -15.30 -17.15 -1.08
C GLY A 173 -16.62 -16.78 -0.38
N ARG A 174 -17.02 -15.51 -0.45
CA ARG A 174 -18.19 -14.95 0.26
C ARG A 174 -19.27 -14.38 -0.68
N GLY A 175 -19.18 -14.68 -1.98
CA GLY A 175 -20.10 -14.19 -3.02
C GLY A 175 -21.20 -15.18 -3.39
#